data_AF-A0AAV2HX56-F1
#
_entry.id   AF-A0AAV2HX56-F1
#
_cell.length_a   1.000
_cell.length_b   1.000
_cell.length_c   1.000
_cell.angle_alpha   90.00
_cell.angle_beta   90.00
_cell.angle_gamma   90.00
#
_symmetry.space_group_name_H-M   'P 1'
#
loop_
_entity.id
_entity.type
_entity.pdbx_description
1 polymer ?
#
loop_
_entity_poly.entity_id
_entity_poly.type
_entity_poly.pdbx_seq_one_letter_code
_entity_poly.pdbx_strand_id
1 'polypeptide(L)'
;MANSETSIILLAVKRLDLNELEPSSVISISVREEDKVADVSQIIRSKLQINSSDLILRLRNSRGSIIPLNGKIIIHPNLNSRPFTLEVVKHFQSVEPKPNSLELTQYAESLKNKLLDIQERITNVEASMGNMQEKRKEKVQQEVVKLENTITFLKKRIEEAESIEWRGMFVKNPLW
;
A
#
# COMPACT_ATOMS: atom_id res chain seq x y z
N MET A 1 11.66 31.76 -17.51
CA MET A 1 12.65 30.67 -17.42
C MET A 1 12.50 30.08 -16.04
N ALA A 2 11.82 28.94 -15.90
CA ALA A 2 11.57 28.33 -14.60
C ALA A 2 12.85 27.66 -14.11
N ASN A 3 13.30 28.01 -12.91
CA ASN A 3 14.39 27.31 -12.23
C ASN A 3 13.87 25.92 -11.85
N SER A 4 14.26 24.89 -12.62
CA SER A 4 14.00 23.51 -12.24
C SER A 4 14.78 23.19 -10.96
N GLU A 5 14.10 23.14 -9.83
CA GLU A 5 14.71 22.80 -8.54
C GLU A 5 15.24 21.36 -8.59
N THR A 6 16.57 21.22 -8.58
CA THR A 6 17.23 19.92 -8.46
C THR A 6 17.21 19.47 -7.01
N SER A 7 16.68 18.29 -6.75
CA SER A 7 16.65 17.68 -5.42
C SER A 7 17.64 16.52 -5.32
N ILE A 8 18.28 16.38 -4.14
CA ILE A 8 19.21 15.31 -3.85
C ILE A 8 18.45 14.15 -3.21
N ILE A 9 18.54 12.97 -3.83
CA ILE A 9 17.90 11.73 -3.38
C ILE A 9 18.99 10.75 -2.94
N LEU A 10 18.87 10.21 -1.74
CA LEU A 10 19.68 9.10 -1.25
C LEU A 10 19.07 7.73 -1.60
N LEU A 11 19.93 6.83 -2.07
CA LEU A 11 19.59 5.46 -2.47
C LEU A 11 20.55 4.48 -1.79
N ALA A 12 20.02 3.57 -0.98
CA ALA A 12 20.74 2.40 -0.49
C ALA A 12 20.74 1.32 -1.59
N VAL A 13 21.93 0.98 -2.08
CA VAL A 13 22.13 0.10 -3.23
C VAL A 13 22.30 -1.33 -2.75
N LYS A 14 21.51 -2.24 -3.33
CA LYS A 14 21.54 -3.68 -3.08
C LYS A 14 21.81 -4.42 -4.39
N ARG A 15 23.02 -4.98 -4.56
CA ARG A 15 23.45 -5.71 -5.76
C ARG A 15 23.04 -7.18 -5.69
N LEU A 16 21.77 -7.43 -5.98
CA LEU A 16 21.23 -8.78 -6.05
C LEU A 16 21.87 -9.58 -7.19
N ASP A 17 22.38 -8.93 -8.24
CA ASP A 17 23.15 -9.57 -9.31
C ASP A 17 24.46 -10.22 -8.83
N LEU A 18 25.01 -9.74 -7.72
CA LEU A 18 26.20 -10.26 -7.04
C LEU A 18 25.86 -11.11 -5.80
N ASN A 19 24.57 -11.46 -5.61
CA ASN A 19 24.05 -12.15 -4.44
C ASN A 19 24.24 -11.40 -3.10
N GLU A 20 24.25 -10.07 -3.12
CA GLU A 20 24.29 -9.28 -1.89
C GLU A 20 22.91 -9.23 -1.23
N LEU A 21 22.81 -9.75 -0.01
CA LEU A 21 21.55 -9.77 0.75
C LEU A 21 21.22 -8.43 1.41
N GLU A 22 22.24 -7.67 1.79
CA GLU A 22 22.12 -6.38 2.46
C GLU A 22 22.60 -5.23 1.55
N PRO A 23 22.14 -3.99 1.77
CA PRO A 23 22.59 -2.85 0.98
C PRO A 23 24.05 -2.52 1.28
N SER A 24 24.90 -2.58 0.26
CA SER A 24 26.36 -2.43 0.40
C SER A 24 26.84 -0.99 0.38
N SER A 25 26.06 -0.06 -0.19
CA SER A 25 26.46 1.35 -0.29
C SER A 25 25.26 2.28 -0.35
N VAL A 26 25.44 3.53 0.05
CA VAL A 26 24.43 4.59 -0.12
C VAL A 26 24.99 5.60 -1.12
N ILE A 27 24.24 5.85 -2.20
CA ILE A 27 24.57 6.85 -3.22
C ILE A 27 23.59 8.00 -3.16
N SER A 28 24.06 9.21 -3.43
CA SER A 28 23.22 10.37 -3.69
C SER A 28 23.03 10.57 -5.19
N ILE A 29 21.86 10.97 -5.66
CA ILE A 29 21.64 11.38 -7.04
C ILE A 29 20.93 12.73 -7.06
N SER A 30 21.25 13.55 -8.05
CA SER A 30 20.55 14.82 -8.30
C SER A 30 19.52 14.57 -9.40
N VAL A 31 18.26 14.86 -9.11
CA VAL A 31 17.12 14.61 -9.99
C VAL A 31 16.22 15.84 -10.01
N ARG A 32 15.59 16.11 -11.14
CA ARG A 32 14.55 17.14 -11.34
C ARG A 32 13.18 16.48 -11.44
N GLU A 33 12.12 17.22 -11.13
CA GLU A 33 10.76 16.67 -11.14
C GLU A 33 10.33 16.18 -12.54
N GLU A 34 10.77 16.89 -13.58
CA GLU A 34 10.49 16.58 -14.97
C GLU A 34 11.32 15.42 -15.57
N ASP A 35 12.32 14.89 -14.85
CA ASP A 35 13.22 13.87 -15.39
C ASP A 35 12.46 12.57 -15.71
N LYS A 36 12.71 12.03 -16.91
CA LYS A 36 12.10 10.77 -17.33
C LYS A 36 12.86 9.59 -16.76
N VAL A 37 12.25 8.41 -16.87
CA VAL A 37 12.85 7.15 -16.40
C VAL A 37 14.22 6.89 -17.03
N ALA A 38 14.38 7.21 -18.33
CA ALA A 38 15.63 7.03 -19.04
C ALA A 38 16.76 7.89 -18.45
N ASP A 39 16.47 9.15 -18.15
CA ASP A 39 17.45 10.12 -17.64
C ASP A 39 17.91 9.72 -16.23
N VAL A 40 16.96 9.45 -15.33
CA VAL A 40 17.26 9.00 -13.96
C VAL A 40 18.03 7.68 -13.96
N SER A 41 17.64 6.74 -14.84
CA SER A 41 18.35 5.46 -14.99
C SER A 41 19.78 5.66 -15.47
N GLN A 42 20.01 6.58 -16.41
CA GLN A 42 21.35 6.86 -16.93
C GLN A 42 22.24 7.52 -15.87
N ILE A 43 21.70 8.45 -15.06
CA ILE A 43 22.41 9.06 -13.94
C ILE A 43 22.87 7.99 -12.94
N ILE A 44 21.96 7.08 -12.57
CA ILE A 44 22.25 5.99 -11.64
C ILE A 44 23.28 5.01 -12.23
N ARG A 45 23.10 4.59 -13.49
CA ARG A 45 24.05 3.68 -14.16
C ARG A 45 25.44 4.26 -14.26
N SER A 46 25.54 5.54 -14.62
CA SER A 46 26.82 6.25 -14.69
C SER A 46 27.49 6.32 -13.32
N LYS A 47 26.72 6.59 -12.26
CA LYS A 47 27.24 6.67 -10.88
C LYS A 47 27.67 5.32 -10.33
N LEU A 48 26.99 4.24 -10.72
CA LEU A 48 27.32 2.87 -10.31
C LEU A 48 28.27 2.14 -11.29
N GLN A 49 28.68 2.80 -12.37
CA GLN A 49 29.51 2.23 -13.44
C GLN A 49 28.92 0.93 -14.04
N ILE A 50 27.59 0.89 -14.18
CA ILE A 50 26.87 -0.28 -14.70
C ILE A 50 26.67 -0.14 -16.21
N ASN A 51 27.49 -0.86 -16.98
CA ASN A 51 27.45 -0.84 -18.45
C ASN A 51 26.64 -1.99 -19.07
N SER A 52 26.21 -2.97 -18.27
CA SER A 52 25.46 -4.13 -18.76
C SER A 52 23.98 -3.82 -18.99
N SER A 53 23.49 -4.12 -20.19
CA SER A 53 22.08 -4.02 -20.58
C SER A 53 21.19 -5.01 -19.82
N ASP A 54 21.77 -6.12 -19.37
CA ASP A 54 21.03 -7.24 -18.78
C ASP A 54 20.63 -7.00 -17.32
N LEU A 55 21.08 -5.88 -16.74
CA LEU A 55 20.74 -5.46 -15.39
C LEU A 55 19.56 -4.50 -15.41
N ILE A 56 18.60 -4.74 -14.53
CA ILE A 56 17.41 -3.92 -14.30
C ILE A 56 17.57 -3.21 -12.95
N LEU A 57 17.15 -1.95 -12.92
CA LEU A 57 17.09 -1.14 -11.71
C LEU A 57 15.66 -1.18 -11.15
N ARG A 58 15.49 -1.63 -9.90
CA ARG A 58 14.21 -1.60 -9.19
C ARG A 58 14.34 -0.68 -7.99
N LEU A 59 13.49 0.34 -7.93
CA LEU A 59 13.44 1.25 -6.79
C LEU A 59 12.34 0.83 -5.83
N ARG A 60 12.65 0.76 -4.53
CA ARG A 60 11.70 0.45 -3.47
C ARG A 60 11.65 1.55 -2.43
N ASN A 61 10.45 1.79 -1.91
CA ASN A 61 10.22 2.64 -0.75
C ASN A 61 10.59 1.92 0.56
N SER A 62 10.50 2.65 1.67
CA SER A 62 10.74 2.13 3.03
C SER A 62 9.79 1.00 3.46
N ARG A 63 8.67 0.81 2.77
CA ARG A 63 7.73 -0.32 2.97
C ARG A 63 8.07 -1.52 2.08
N GLY A 64 9.13 -1.44 1.28
CA GLY A 64 9.51 -2.46 0.31
C GLY A 64 8.64 -2.49 -0.96
N SER A 65 7.74 -1.53 -1.17
CA SER A 65 6.95 -1.47 -2.41
C SER A 65 7.78 -0.91 -3.56
N ILE A 66 7.61 -1.48 -4.75
CA ILE A 66 8.24 -0.96 -5.98
C ILE A 66 7.60 0.38 -6.35
N ILE A 67 8.44 1.39 -6.61
CA ILE A 67 8.03 2.71 -7.05
C ILE A 67 8.68 3.07 -8.39
N PRO A 68 8.05 3.96 -9.20
CA PRO A 68 8.61 4.37 -10.48
C PRO A 68 9.97 5.06 -10.32
N LEU A 69 10.90 4.75 -11.23
CA LEU A 69 12.22 5.36 -11.27
C LEU A 69 12.21 6.65 -12.13
N ASN A 70 11.51 7.71 -11.72
CA ASN A 70 11.42 8.97 -12.47
C ASN A 70 11.56 10.22 -11.57
N GLY A 71 11.51 11.42 -12.15
CA GLY A 71 11.63 12.68 -11.42
C GLY A 71 10.64 12.87 -10.28
N LYS A 72 9.47 12.22 -10.34
CA LYS A 72 8.43 12.31 -9.30
C LYS A 72 8.82 11.63 -7.99
N ILE A 73 9.95 10.92 -7.92
CA ILE A 73 10.48 10.36 -6.66
C ILE A 73 10.72 11.48 -5.63
N ILE A 74 11.01 12.71 -6.07
CA ILE A 74 11.25 13.87 -5.21
C ILE A 74 10.04 14.17 -4.29
N ILE A 75 8.82 13.86 -4.74
CA ILE A 75 7.58 14.06 -3.98
C ILE A 75 7.54 13.15 -2.74
N HIS A 76 8.26 12.02 -2.77
CA HIS A 76 8.27 11.06 -1.69
C HIS A 76 9.33 11.40 -0.63
N PRO A 77 9.02 11.20 0.67
CA PRO A 77 9.96 11.52 1.74
C PRO A 77 11.21 10.64 1.64
N ASN A 78 12.36 11.29 1.44
CA ASN A 78 13.67 10.65 1.43
C ASN A 78 14.55 11.29 2.50
N LEU A 79 14.73 10.58 3.61
CA LEU A 79 15.50 11.04 4.76
C LEU A 79 16.80 10.26 4.84
N ASN A 80 17.87 10.88 5.36
CA ASN A 80 19.15 10.20 5.59
C ASN A 80 19.00 8.93 6.44
N SER A 81 18.02 8.91 7.36
CA SER A 81 17.72 7.76 8.21
C SER A 81 16.98 6.61 7.50
N ARG A 82 16.34 6.89 6.36
CA ARG A 82 15.52 5.93 5.60
C ARG A 82 15.63 6.21 4.10
N PRO A 83 16.80 5.94 3.48
CA PRO A 83 16.98 6.09 2.05
C PRO A 83 16.10 5.11 1.27
N PHE A 84 15.80 5.41 0.01
CA PHE A 84 15.16 4.43 -0.87
C PHE A 84 16.09 3.24 -1.13
N THR A 85 15.53 2.06 -1.34
CA THR A 85 16.33 0.89 -1.70
C THR A 85 16.39 0.75 -3.22
N LEU A 86 17.58 0.82 -3.79
CA LEU A 86 17.83 0.54 -5.20
C LEU A 86 18.35 -0.88 -5.35
N GLU A 87 17.52 -1.77 -5.86
CA GLU A 87 17.90 -3.15 -6.18
C GLU A 87 18.41 -3.21 -7.62
N VAL A 88 19.63 -3.71 -7.79
CA VAL A 88 20.21 -4.05 -9.10
C VAL A 88 20.07 -5.54 -9.30
N VAL A 89 19.26 -5.95 -10.28
CA VAL A 89 18.88 -7.35 -10.52
C VAL A 89 19.16 -7.73 -11.96
N LYS A 90 19.43 -9.01 -12.21
CA LYS A 90 19.48 -9.55 -13.57
C LYS A 90 18.08 -9.62 -14.16
N HIS A 91 17.95 -9.50 -15.48
CA HIS A 91 16.68 -9.64 -16.20
C HIS A 91 15.96 -10.95 -15.83
N PHE A 92 16.74 -12.02 -15.70
CA PHE A 92 16.31 -13.31 -15.20
C PHE A 92 17.17 -13.69 -14.00
N GLN A 93 16.60 -13.60 -12.80
CA GLN A 93 17.34 -13.90 -11.56
C GLN A 93 16.99 -15.26 -10.96
N SER A 94 15.73 -15.68 -11.07
CA SER A 94 15.22 -16.87 -10.38
C SER A 94 14.83 -18.01 -11.33
N VAL A 95 14.79 -17.75 -12.64
CA VAL A 95 14.26 -18.69 -13.65
C VAL A 95 15.07 -18.54 -14.93
N GLU A 96 15.44 -19.65 -15.56
CA GLU A 96 16.01 -19.62 -16.91
C GLU A 96 14.91 -19.35 -17.95
N PRO A 97 15.07 -18.34 -18.83
CA PRO A 97 14.07 -18.05 -19.84
C PRO A 97 13.96 -19.21 -20.82
N LYS A 98 12.79 -19.85 -20.86
CA LYS A 98 12.48 -20.82 -21.91
C LYS A 98 12.14 -20.06 -23.19
N PRO A 99 12.62 -20.51 -24.37
CA PRO A 99 12.24 -19.91 -25.64
C PRO A 99 10.71 -19.98 -25.80
N ASN A 100 10.12 -18.92 -26.38
CA ASN A 100 8.69 -18.84 -26.61
C ASN A 100 8.24 -20.01 -27.49
N SER A 101 7.56 -20.99 -26.90
CA SER A 101 7.03 -22.18 -27.57
C SER A 101 5.62 -21.98 -28.13
N LEU A 102 5.07 -20.76 -28.07
CA LEU A 102 3.70 -20.48 -28.49
C LEU A 102 3.71 -19.96 -29.92
N GLU A 103 3.09 -20.70 -30.84
CA GLU A 103 2.75 -20.19 -32.16
C GLU A 103 1.80 -18.99 -32.02
N LEU A 104 1.91 -17.99 -32.91
CA LEU A 104 1.19 -16.70 -32.81
C LEU A 104 -0.33 -16.84 -32.59
N THR A 105 -0.93 -17.95 -33.02
CA THR A 105 -2.35 -18.30 -32.83
C THR A 105 -2.73 -18.53 -31.36
N GLN A 106 -1.86 -19.15 -30.55
CA GLN A 106 -2.10 -19.38 -29.12
C GLN A 106 -1.98 -18.09 -28.29
N TYR A 107 -1.23 -17.10 -28.79
CA TYR A 107 -1.12 -15.78 -28.18
C TYR A 107 -2.44 -14.99 -28.26
N ALA A 108 -3.14 -15.08 -29.40
CA ALA A 108 -4.45 -14.44 -29.58
C ALA A 108 -5.50 -15.01 -28.62
N GLU A 109 -5.52 -16.34 -28.44
CA GLU A 109 -6.41 -17.00 -27.46
C GLU A 109 -6.07 -16.62 -26.01
N SER A 110 -4.77 -16.58 -25.67
CA SER A 110 -4.31 -16.14 -24.36
C SER A 110 -4.73 -14.70 -24.04
N LEU A 111 -4.61 -13.79 -25.01
CA LEU A 111 -5.07 -12.40 -24.88
C LEU A 111 -6.58 -12.30 -24.74
N LYS A 112 -7.34 -13.06 -25.54
CA LYS A 112 -8.80 -13.14 -25.43
C LYS A 112 -9.23 -13.59 -24.03
N ASN A 113 -8.59 -14.61 -23.49
CA ASN A 113 -8.89 -15.12 -22.15
C ASN A 113 -8.57 -14.09 -21.06
N LYS A 114 -7.46 -13.34 -21.19
CA LYS A 114 -7.14 -12.24 -20.27
C LYS A 114 -8.15 -11.11 -20.33
N LEU A 115 -8.67 -10.77 -21.51
CA LEU A 115 -9.71 -9.76 -21.65
C LEU A 115 -11.03 -10.19 -20.99
N LEU A 116 -11.41 -11.46 -21.15
CA LEU A 116 -12.60 -12.02 -20.49
C LEU A 116 -12.47 -12.01 -18.96
N ASP A 117 -11.30 -12.39 -18.42
CA ASP A 117 -11.02 -12.32 -16.98
C ASP A 117 -11.15 -10.88 -16.43
N ILE A 118 -10.58 -9.91 -17.15
CA ILE A 118 -10.69 -8.49 -16.76
C ILE A 118 -12.15 -8.04 -16.78
N GLN A 119 -12.90 -8.43 -17.81
CA GLN A 119 -14.32 -8.08 -17.93
C GLN A 119 -15.14 -8.68 -16.78
N GLU A 120 -14.94 -9.96 -16.44
CA GLU A 120 -15.61 -10.61 -15.32
C GLU A 120 -15.31 -9.90 -13.99
N ARG A 121 -14.04 -9.54 -13.76
CA ARG A 121 -13.62 -8.79 -12.57
C ARG A 121 -14.28 -7.42 -12.48
N ILE A 122 -14.42 -6.71 -13.61
CA ILE A 122 -15.14 -5.43 -13.67
C ILE A 122 -16.60 -5.63 -13.30
N THR A 123 -17.29 -6.61 -13.91
CA THR A 123 -18.69 -6.91 -13.61
C THR A 123 -18.90 -7.28 -12.14
N ASN A 124 -18.00 -8.06 -11.54
CA ASN A 124 -18.07 -8.40 -10.12
C ASN A 124 -17.89 -7.17 -9.21
N VAL A 125 -17.01 -6.24 -9.58
CA VAL A 125 -16.82 -4.98 -8.85
C VAL A 125 -18.06 -4.10 -8.96
N GLU A 126 -18.63 -3.96 -10.15
CA GLU A 126 -19.85 -3.18 -10.39
C GLU A 126 -21.04 -3.75 -9.59
N ALA A 127 -21.23 -5.08 -9.62
CA ALA A 127 -22.25 -5.76 -8.84
C ALA A 127 -22.05 -5.57 -7.33
N SER A 128 -20.81 -5.70 -6.83
CA SER A 128 -20.49 -5.46 -5.43
C SER A 128 -20.71 -4.00 -5.02
N MET A 129 -20.53 -3.04 -5.93
CA MET A 129 -20.70 -1.62 -5.66
C MET A 129 -22.18 -1.24 -5.53
N GLY A 130 -23.05 -1.80 -6.38
CA GLY A 130 -24.51 -1.66 -6.24
C GLY A 130 -25.00 -2.16 -4.87
N ASN A 131 -24.52 -3.33 -4.46
CA ASN A 131 -24.87 -3.94 -3.18
C ASN A 131 -24.28 -3.21 -1.95
N MET A 132 -23.31 -2.32 -2.13
CA MET A 132 -22.65 -1.64 -1.01
C MET A 132 -23.54 -0.56 -0.39
N GLN A 133 -24.33 0.15 -1.19
CA GLN A 133 -25.22 1.21 -0.68
C GLN A 133 -26.36 0.62 0.15
N GLU A 134 -26.93 -0.49 -0.31
CA GLU A 134 -27.99 -1.20 0.41
C GLU A 134 -27.47 -1.79 1.73
N LYS A 135 -26.32 -2.47 1.71
CA LYS A 135 -25.66 -2.97 2.94
C LYS A 135 -25.32 -1.87 3.94
N ARG A 136 -24.93 -0.67 3.46
CA ARG A 136 -24.72 0.49 4.33
C ARG A 136 -26.02 0.94 4.98
N LYS A 137 -27.11 1.04 4.22
CA LYS A 137 -28.44 1.40 4.73
C LYS A 137 -28.93 0.40 5.78
N GLU A 138 -28.81 -0.90 5.51
CA GLU A 138 -29.15 -1.95 6.47
C GLU A 138 -28.32 -1.85 7.75
N LYS A 139 -27.00 -1.64 7.64
CA LYS A 139 -26.12 -1.50 8.80
C LYS A 139 -26.49 -0.28 9.64
N VAL A 140 -26.79 0.86 9.02
CA VAL A 140 -27.26 2.06 9.73
C VAL A 140 -28.56 1.76 10.47
N GLN A 141 -29.52 1.09 9.81
CA GLN A 141 -30.79 0.72 10.44
C GLN A 141 -30.58 -0.18 11.65
N GLN A 142 -29.70 -1.18 11.56
CA GLN A 142 -29.38 -2.06 12.68
C GLN A 142 -28.76 -1.30 13.88
N GLU A 143 -27.87 -0.34 13.62
CA GLU A 143 -27.27 0.47 14.69
C GLU A 143 -28.30 1.41 15.34
N VAL A 144 -29.23 1.97 14.57
CA VAL A 144 -30.34 2.77 15.13
C VAL A 144 -31.21 1.93 16.08
N VAL A 145 -31.60 0.72 15.67
CA VAL A 145 -32.40 -0.18 16.52
C VAL A 145 -31.66 -0.57 17.79
N LYS A 146 -30.34 -0.83 17.72
CA LYS A 146 -29.52 -1.10 18.91
C LYS A 146 -29.49 0.11 19.87
N LEU A 147 -29.35 1.31 19.33
CA LEU A 147 -29.36 2.55 20.13
C LEU A 147 -30.72 2.75 20.80
N GLU A 148 -31.82 2.54 20.09
CA GLU A 148 -33.18 2.62 20.66
C GLU A 148 -33.39 1.63 21.80
N ASN A 149 -32.95 0.38 21.62
CA ASN A 149 -33.02 -0.64 22.67
C ASN A 149 -32.17 -0.24 23.90
N THR A 150 -30.98 0.31 23.66
CA THR A 150 -30.09 0.77 24.74
C THR A 150 -30.69 1.95 25.50
N ILE A 151 -31.25 2.93 24.79
CA ILE A 151 -31.94 4.08 25.40
C ILE A 151 -33.14 3.61 26.21
N THR A 152 -33.94 2.68 25.69
CA THR A 152 -35.11 2.14 26.38
C THR A 152 -34.71 1.42 27.66
N PHE A 153 -33.66 0.60 27.60
CA PHE A 153 -33.09 -0.05 28.78
C PHE A 153 -32.60 0.95 29.82
N LEU A 154 -31.85 1.98 29.40
CA LEU A 154 -31.34 3.02 30.30
C LEU A 154 -32.47 3.83 30.95
N LYS A 155 -33.50 4.21 30.18
CA LYS A 155 -34.68 4.89 30.72
C LYS A 155 -35.34 4.07 31.82
N LYS A 156 -35.56 2.77 31.58
CA LYS A 156 -36.11 1.87 32.59
C LYS A 156 -35.25 1.79 33.84
N ARG A 157 -33.91 1.74 33.69
CA ARG A 157 -32.98 1.72 34.84
C ARG A 157 -33.00 3.03 35.63
N ILE A 158 -33.16 4.17 34.96
CA ILE A 158 -33.30 5.48 35.61
C ILE A 158 -34.61 5.54 36.39
N GLU A 159 -35.73 5.15 35.78
CA GLU A 159 -37.04 5.09 36.46
C GLU A 159 -37.00 4.16 37.70
N GLU A 160 -36.37 2.99 37.57
CA GLU A 160 -36.13 2.08 38.70
C GLU A 160 -35.30 2.75 39.81
N ALA A 161 -34.23 3.47 39.46
CA ALA A 161 -33.37 4.16 40.42
C ALA A 161 -34.07 5.34 41.10
N GLU A 162 -34.90 6.11 40.38
CA GLU A 162 -35.69 7.21 40.92
C GLU A 162 -36.77 6.73 41.92
N SER A 163 -37.29 5.50 41.72
CA SER A 163 -38.25 4.89 42.65
C SER A 163 -37.62 4.34 43.94
N ILE A 164 -36.30 4.20 43.99
CA ILE A 164 -35.58 3.68 45.15
C ILE A 164 -35.17 4.85 46.04
N GLU A 165 -35.94 5.10 47.08
CA GLU A 165 -35.48 5.93 48.19
C GLU A 165 -34.44 5.16 49.01
N TRP A 166 -33.28 5.79 49.24
CA TRP A 166 -32.21 5.25 50.08
C TRP A 166 -32.72 5.12 51.53
N ARG A 167 -33.25 3.95 51.92
CA ARG A 167 -33.60 3.63 53.32
C ARG A 167 -32.32 3.33 54.12
N GLY A 168 -31.44 4.31 54.19
CA GLY A 168 -30.27 4.31 55.06
C GLY A 168 -30.66 4.74 56.46
N MET A 169 -31.10 3.81 57.30
CA MET A 169 -30.92 3.96 58.74
C MET A 169 -30.64 2.59 59.34
N PHE A 170 -29.40 2.39 59.79
CA PHE A 170 -28.98 1.22 60.56
C PHE A 170 -29.98 0.99 61.70
N VAL A 171 -30.79 -0.06 61.59
CA VAL A 171 -31.52 -0.59 62.74
C VAL A 171 -30.45 -1.15 63.66
N LYS A 172 -30.06 -0.39 64.69
CA LYS A 172 -29.29 -0.95 65.79
C LYS A 172 -30.08 -2.15 66.31
N ASN A 173 -29.57 -3.36 66.12
CA ASN A 173 -30.06 -4.54 66.82
C ASN A 173 -30.06 -4.20 68.31
N PRO A 174 -31.21 -4.29 69.01
CA PRO A 174 -31.20 -4.09 70.44
C PRO A 174 -30.45 -5.29 71.04
N LEU A 175 -29.31 -5.01 71.65
CA LEU A 175 -28.62 -5.96 72.51
C LEU A 175 -29.45 -6.09 73.79
N TRP A 176 -30.31 -7.10 73.82
CA TRP A 176 -30.72 -7.80 75.04
C TRP A 176 -30.96 -9.27 74.70
#